data_AF-A0ABD1VTD3-F1
#
_entry.id   AF-A0ABD1VTD3-F1
#
_cell.length_a   1.000
_cell.length_b   1.000
_cell.length_c   1.000
_cell.angle_alpha   90.00
_cell.angle_beta   90.00
_cell.angle_gamma   90.00
#
_symmetry.space_group_name_H-M   'P 1'
#
loop_
_entity.id
_entity.type
_entity.pdbx_description
1 polymer ?
#
loop_
_entity_poly.entity_id
_entity_poly.type
_entity_poly.pdbx_seq_one_letter_code
_entity_poly.pdbx_strand_id
1 'polypeptide(L)'
;MKVHPVPRKRNIALRYDIASVLAQANSCRQKKLRRLPHIFAKVLELPFHSDAEVSVEETPEFLKFTVDTDDVSDDVTADAIEIYPGVTKIVIRGNGIVDLSGSELELDLWRFRLPECTLPELATAAYGDGELVVTVPKGGEEDEEDGGGEDDVDGGDIGAGRLVLVQ
;
A
#
# COMPACT_ATOMS: atom_id res chain seq x y z
N MET A 1 21.45 24.08 31.93
CA MET A 1 21.40 24.06 30.44
C MET A 1 21.45 22.61 29.99
N LYS A 2 20.38 22.09 29.39
CA LYS A 2 20.29 20.71 28.91
C LYS A 2 20.54 20.76 27.41
N VAL A 3 21.79 20.51 27.01
CA VAL A 3 22.21 20.47 25.60
C VAL A 3 21.76 19.16 24.98
N HIS A 4 21.00 19.24 23.89
CA HIS A 4 20.59 18.07 23.11
C HIS A 4 21.76 17.57 22.24
N PRO A 5 22.02 16.26 22.17
CA PRO A 5 23.07 15.72 21.31
C PRO A 5 22.67 15.83 19.83
N VAL A 6 23.64 16.27 19.01
CA VAL A 6 23.49 16.48 17.56
C VAL A 6 23.33 15.13 16.82
N PRO A 7 22.46 15.03 15.80
CA PRO A 7 22.27 13.79 15.05
C PRO A 7 23.54 13.38 14.28
N ARG A 8 24.12 12.22 14.61
CA ARG A 8 25.24 11.63 13.85
C ARG A 8 24.71 11.03 12.54
N LYS A 9 25.15 11.58 11.41
CA LYS A 9 25.01 11.02 10.05
C LYS A 9 25.47 9.55 10.06
N ARG A 10 24.57 8.61 9.78
CA ARG A 10 24.92 7.20 9.52
C ARG A 10 24.90 6.97 8.01
N ASN A 11 26.06 6.72 7.43
CA ASN A 11 26.17 6.23 6.05
C ASN A 11 25.68 4.79 6.01
N ILE A 12 24.54 4.54 5.35
CA ILE A 12 24.01 3.20 5.11
C ILE A 12 24.53 2.74 3.75
N ALA A 13 25.66 2.03 3.75
CA ALA A 13 26.09 1.24 2.60
C ALA A 13 25.64 -0.20 2.81
N LEU A 14 24.59 -0.64 2.10
CA LEU A 14 24.15 -2.04 2.08
C LEU A 14 25.13 -2.84 1.21
N ARG A 15 26.16 -3.41 1.84
CA ARG A 15 27.01 -4.42 1.22
C ARG A 15 26.48 -5.79 1.64
N TYR A 16 25.78 -6.46 0.74
CA TYR A 16 25.36 -7.86 0.93
C TYR A 16 26.61 -8.76 0.83
N ASP A 17 27.29 -8.95 1.95
CA ASP A 17 28.45 -9.85 2.05
C ASP A 17 28.00 -11.24 2.49
N ILE A 18 27.79 -12.13 1.51
CA ILE A 18 27.36 -13.52 1.69
C ILE A 18 28.37 -14.33 2.53
N ALA A 19 29.67 -13.96 2.50
CA ALA A 19 30.69 -14.63 3.30
C ALA A 19 30.52 -14.36 4.81
N SER A 20 29.99 -13.19 5.18
CA SER A 20 29.71 -12.81 6.57
C SER A 20 28.55 -13.60 7.19
N VAL A 21 27.60 -14.07 6.37
CA VAL A 21 26.48 -14.91 6.80
C VAL A 21 26.94 -16.31 7.16
N LEU A 22 27.81 -16.91 6.33
CA LEU A 22 28.38 -18.25 6.57
C LEU A 22 29.34 -18.26 7.78
N ALA A 23 30.13 -17.20 7.98
CA ALA A 23 31.02 -17.07 9.13
C ALA A 23 30.28 -16.91 10.48
N GLN A 24 29.03 -16.43 10.46
CA GLN A 24 28.20 -16.23 11.67
C GLN A 24 27.48 -17.49 12.17
N ALA A 25 27.55 -18.61 11.44
CA ALA A 25 26.94 -19.88 11.87
C ALA A 25 27.63 -20.50 13.11
N ASN A 26 28.89 -20.13 13.40
CA ASN A 26 29.71 -20.77 14.45
C ASN A 26 29.95 -19.94 15.72
N SER A 27 29.20 -18.85 15.96
CA SER A 27 29.29 -18.18 17.26
C SER A 27 27.91 -17.73 17.74
N CYS A 28 27.51 -18.30 18.87
CA CYS A 28 26.40 -17.86 19.72
C CYS A 28 26.72 -16.50 20.37
N ARG A 29 26.95 -15.49 19.54
CA ARG A 29 26.92 -14.08 19.96
C ARG A 29 25.46 -13.67 20.00
N GLN A 30 25.01 -13.07 21.10
CA GLN A 30 23.67 -12.54 21.24
C GLN A 30 23.33 -11.69 20.01
N LYS A 31 22.50 -12.24 19.12
CA LYS A 31 22.10 -11.61 17.87
C LYS A 31 21.24 -10.41 18.25
N LYS A 32 21.85 -9.22 18.34
CA LYS A 32 21.10 -7.98 18.42
C LYS A 32 20.24 -7.92 17.17
N LEU A 33 18.94 -8.12 17.34
CA LEU A 33 17.97 -8.02 16.24
C LEU A 33 18.13 -6.65 15.60
N ARG A 34 18.36 -6.65 14.29
CA ARG A 34 18.28 -5.41 13.49
C ARG A 34 16.80 -5.21 13.18
N ARG A 35 16.31 -3.97 13.29
CA ARG A 35 14.96 -3.66 12.83
C ARG A 35 14.92 -3.96 11.34
N LEU A 36 13.98 -4.81 10.92
CA LEU A 36 13.72 -5.02 9.52
C LEU A 36 13.27 -3.68 8.91
N PRO A 37 13.67 -3.35 7.67
CA PRO A 37 13.04 -2.27 6.93
C PRO A 37 11.53 -2.46 6.98
N HIS A 38 10.78 -1.41 7.29
CA HIS A 38 9.33 -1.48 7.28
C HIS A 38 8.87 -1.76 5.84
N ILE A 39 8.21 -2.89 5.63
CA ILE A 39 7.56 -3.26 4.38
C ILE A 39 6.06 -3.01 4.54
N PHE A 40 5.46 -2.35 3.56
CA PHE A 40 4.02 -2.08 3.54
C PHE A 40 3.29 -3.30 3.05
N ALA A 41 2.09 -3.57 3.58
CA ALA A 41 1.31 -4.73 3.19
C ALA A 41 0.86 -4.67 1.72
N LYS A 42 0.57 -3.48 1.19
CA LYS A 42 0.12 -3.28 -0.19
C LYS A 42 0.88 -2.13 -0.85
N VAL A 43 1.44 -2.37 -2.03
CA VAL A 43 2.26 -1.37 -2.76
C VAL A 43 1.92 -1.42 -4.24
N LEU A 44 1.71 -0.26 -4.86
CA LEU A 44 1.76 -0.10 -6.32
C LEU A 44 3.18 0.29 -6.73
N GLU A 45 3.72 -0.36 -7.75
CA GLU A 45 4.95 0.06 -8.42
C GLU A 45 4.68 0.26 -9.91
N LEU A 46 4.94 1.48 -10.39
CA LEU A 46 4.83 1.83 -11.79
C LEU A 46 6.20 1.74 -12.46
N PRO A 47 6.26 1.39 -13.75
CA PRO A 47 7.50 1.23 -14.50
C PRO A 47 8.08 2.59 -14.95
N PHE A 48 8.13 3.55 -14.04
CA PHE A 48 8.68 4.89 -14.28
C PHE A 48 9.67 5.26 -13.18
N HIS A 49 10.53 6.23 -13.46
CA HIS A 49 11.40 6.80 -12.44
C HIS A 49 10.59 7.43 -11.30
N SER A 50 11.17 7.41 -10.10
CA SER A 50 10.51 7.88 -8.87
C SER A 50 10.14 9.36 -8.87
N ASP A 51 10.71 10.16 -9.77
CA ASP A 51 10.42 11.57 -10.01
C ASP A 51 9.39 11.83 -11.12
N ALA A 52 8.85 10.78 -11.74
CA ALA A 52 7.77 10.89 -12.73
C ALA A 52 6.53 11.57 -12.12
N GLU A 53 5.90 12.44 -12.92
CA GLU A 53 4.66 13.11 -12.55
C GLU A 53 3.50 12.14 -12.72
N VAL A 54 2.91 11.72 -11.60
CA VAL A 54 1.78 10.80 -11.57
C VAL A 54 0.63 11.51 -10.88
N SER A 55 -0.47 11.68 -11.59
CA SER A 55 -1.70 12.20 -11.00
C SER A 55 -2.41 11.08 -10.23
N VAL A 56 -2.86 11.39 -9.01
CA VAL A 56 -3.54 10.43 -8.14
C VAL A 56 -4.92 10.97 -7.79
N GLU A 57 -5.95 10.25 -8.20
CA GLU A 57 -7.33 10.48 -7.82
C GLU A 57 -7.76 9.41 -6.82
N GLU A 58 -8.35 9.84 -5.71
CA GLU A 58 -8.86 8.95 -4.67
C GLU A 58 -10.35 9.18 -4.46
N THR A 59 -11.12 8.09 -4.55
CA THR A 59 -12.54 8.04 -4.23
C THR A 59 -12.78 6.99 -3.14
N PRO A 60 -13.99 6.91 -2.55
CA PRO A 60 -14.34 5.80 -1.67
C PRO A 60 -14.25 4.42 -2.36
N GLU A 61 -14.44 4.38 -3.68
CA GLU A 61 -14.51 3.14 -4.46
C GLU A 61 -13.16 2.70 -5.03
N PHE A 62 -12.23 3.62 -5.30
CA PHE A 62 -10.95 3.30 -5.93
C PHE A 62 -9.86 4.36 -5.70
N LEU A 63 -8.61 3.97 -6.01
CA LEU A 63 -7.54 4.89 -6.35
C LEU A 63 -7.21 4.77 -7.83
N LYS A 64 -7.05 5.90 -8.52
CA LYS A 64 -6.67 5.96 -9.94
C LYS A 64 -5.37 6.73 -10.08
N PHE A 65 -4.44 6.16 -10.85
CA PHE A 65 -3.14 6.72 -11.13
C PHE A 65 -3.03 6.94 -12.63
N THR A 66 -2.81 8.17 -13.07
CA THR A 66 -2.65 8.51 -14.49
C THR A 66 -1.28 9.13 -14.73
N VAL A 67 -0.62 8.64 -15.78
CA VAL A 67 0.72 9.07 -16.20
C VAL A 67 0.73 9.30 -17.69
N ASP A 68 1.15 10.49 -18.12
CA ASP A 68 1.36 10.81 -19.53
C ASP A 68 2.68 10.17 -19.98
N THR A 69 2.64 9.28 -20.97
CA THR A 69 3.80 8.57 -21.50
C THR A 69 3.54 8.04 -22.90
N ASP A 70 4.53 8.13 -23.79
CA ASP A 70 4.51 7.51 -25.12
C ASP A 70 5.31 6.19 -25.15
N ASP A 71 5.90 5.78 -24.02
CA ASP A 71 6.89 4.69 -23.92
C ASP A 71 6.26 3.32 -23.64
N VAL A 72 4.92 3.24 -23.69
CA VAL A 72 4.14 2.05 -23.37
C VAL A 72 3.34 1.62 -24.60
N SER A 73 3.10 0.33 -24.76
CA SER A 73 2.22 -0.21 -25.81
C SER A 73 0.83 -0.53 -25.25
N ASP A 74 -0.17 -0.58 -26.14
CA ASP A 74 -1.59 -0.81 -25.80
C ASP A 74 -1.88 -2.04 -24.94
N ASP A 75 -1.04 -3.08 -25.01
CA ASP A 75 -1.23 -4.32 -24.25
C ASP A 75 -0.59 -4.23 -22.86
N VAL A 76 -1.26 -3.54 -21.92
CA VAL A 76 -0.86 -3.47 -20.50
C VAL A 76 -1.81 -4.23 -19.56
N THR A 77 -1.26 -4.80 -18.49
CA THR A 77 -2.00 -5.44 -17.40
C THR A 77 -1.45 -5.02 -16.05
N ALA A 78 -2.32 -5.01 -15.04
CA ALA A 78 -1.94 -4.86 -13.64
C ALA A 78 -1.95 -6.25 -12.98
N ASP A 79 -0.81 -6.66 -12.45
CA ASP A 79 -0.66 -7.96 -11.79
C ASP A 79 -0.35 -7.75 -10.32
N ALA A 80 -1.18 -8.31 -9.44
CA ALA A 80 -0.88 -8.43 -8.02
C ALA A 80 0.00 -9.67 -7.77
N ILE A 81 1.15 -9.44 -7.13
CA ILE A 81 2.09 -10.50 -6.76
C ILE A 81 2.39 -10.45 -5.26
N GLU A 82 2.42 -11.62 -4.63
CA GLU A 82 2.89 -11.73 -3.24
C GLU A 82 4.43 -11.81 -3.24
N ILE A 83 5.08 -10.74 -2.77
CA ILE A 83 6.55 -10.66 -2.73
C ILE A 83 7.13 -11.18 -1.41
N TYR A 84 6.29 -11.26 -0.39
CA TYR A 84 6.57 -11.81 0.93
C TYR A 84 5.22 -12.15 1.58
N PRO A 85 5.12 -13.16 2.47
CA PRO A 85 3.87 -13.49 3.15
C PRO A 85 3.13 -12.26 3.70
N GLY A 86 1.93 -11.99 3.19
CA GLY A 86 1.09 -10.85 3.58
C GLY A 86 1.51 -9.50 2.98
N VAL A 87 2.41 -9.50 2.00
CA VAL A 87 2.83 -8.31 1.25
C VAL A 87 2.54 -8.50 -0.23
N THR A 88 1.54 -7.75 -0.70
CA THR A 88 1.12 -7.72 -2.10
C THR A 88 1.68 -6.49 -2.79
N LYS A 89 2.26 -6.69 -3.97
CA LYS A 89 2.75 -5.64 -4.85
C LYS A 89 1.99 -5.71 -6.17
N ILE A 90 1.44 -4.59 -6.60
CA ILE A 90 0.90 -4.44 -7.96
C ILE A 90 2.05 -4.00 -8.86
N VAL A 91 2.25 -4.72 -9.95
CA VAL A 91 3.20 -4.37 -11.01
C VAL A 91 2.45 -4.21 -12.33
N ILE A 92 2.89 -3.27 -13.16
CA ILE A 92 2.34 -3.10 -14.50
C ILE A 92 3.21 -3.90 -15.47
N ARG A 93 2.58 -4.77 -16.26
CA ARG A 93 3.22 -5.57 -17.30
C ARG A 93 2.66 -5.18 -18.65
N GLY A 94 3.49 -5.31 -19.68
CA GLY A 94 3.08 -5.07 -21.05
C GLY A 94 4.24 -5.18 -22.01
N ASN A 95 3.93 -5.23 -23.30
CA ASN A 95 4.95 -5.25 -24.34
C ASN A 95 5.66 -3.87 -24.33
N GLY A 96 7.00 -3.83 -24.26
CA GLY A 96 7.77 -2.58 -24.16
C GLY A 96 8.11 -2.11 -22.73
N ILE A 97 7.31 -2.47 -21.72
CA ILE A 97 7.58 -2.13 -20.30
C ILE A 97 8.81 -2.88 -19.73
N VAL A 98 9.16 -4.02 -20.34
CA VAL A 98 10.33 -4.82 -19.92
C VAL A 98 11.65 -4.06 -20.08
N ASP A 99 11.74 -3.09 -21.00
CA ASP A 99 12.97 -2.35 -21.24
C ASP A 99 13.29 -1.34 -20.12
N LEU A 100 12.25 -0.85 -19.41
CA LEU A 100 12.38 0.06 -18.26
C LEU A 100 12.63 -0.67 -16.92
N SER A 101 12.33 -1.97 -16.86
CA SER A 101 12.52 -2.81 -15.66
C SER A 101 13.72 -3.76 -15.76
N GLY A 102 14.33 -3.87 -16.95
CA GLY A 102 15.39 -4.82 -17.28
C GLY A 102 16.79 -4.43 -16.80
N SER A 103 16.98 -3.21 -16.28
CA SER A 103 18.23 -2.85 -15.62
C SER A 103 18.18 -3.34 -14.16
N GLU A 104 18.98 -4.37 -13.86
CA GLU A 104 18.96 -5.22 -12.65
C GLU A 104 19.11 -4.48 -11.29
N LEU A 105 19.15 -3.13 -11.26
CA LEU A 105 19.43 -2.29 -10.10
C LEU A 105 18.66 -0.95 -10.04
N GLU A 106 17.66 -0.69 -10.88
CA GLU A 106 16.84 0.54 -10.77
C GLU A 106 15.90 0.47 -9.56
N LEU A 107 16.44 0.83 -8.38
CA LEU A 107 15.71 0.95 -7.12
C LEU A 107 14.81 2.19 -7.07
N ASP A 108 14.96 3.10 -8.04
CA ASP A 108 14.31 4.39 -8.10
C ASP A 108 13.05 4.34 -8.96
N LEU A 109 12.26 3.28 -8.82
CA LEU A 109 10.95 3.18 -9.45
C LEU A 109 9.89 3.94 -8.66
N TRP A 110 8.87 4.43 -9.37
CA TRP A 110 7.74 5.12 -8.78
C TRP A 110 6.88 4.15 -7.97
N ARG A 111 6.68 4.46 -6.69
CA ARG A 111 6.01 3.57 -5.74
C ARG A 111 5.01 4.32 -4.86
N PHE A 112 3.84 3.75 -4.73
CA PHE A 112 2.78 4.25 -3.86
C PHE A 112 2.36 3.19 -2.85
N ARG A 113 2.17 3.61 -1.60
CA ARG A 113 1.70 2.73 -0.52
C ARG A 113 0.19 2.74 -0.53
N LEU A 114 -0.41 1.58 -0.73
CA LEU A 114 -1.86 1.47 -0.83
C LEU A 114 -2.49 1.31 0.57
N PRO A 115 -3.64 1.96 0.82
CA PRO A 115 -4.44 1.72 2.02
C PRO A 115 -4.84 0.25 2.17
N GLU A 116 -5.12 -0.19 3.39
CA GLU A 116 -5.53 -1.57 3.67
C GLU A 116 -6.86 -1.94 3.03
N CYS A 117 -7.77 -0.97 2.83
CA CYS A 117 -9.05 -1.19 2.16
C CYS A 117 -8.92 -1.51 0.66
N THR A 118 -7.76 -1.32 0.03
CA THR A 118 -7.59 -1.62 -1.40
C THR A 118 -7.68 -3.11 -1.72
N LEU A 119 -8.08 -3.45 -2.94
CA LEU A 119 -8.14 -4.82 -3.47
C LEU A 119 -7.16 -4.96 -4.64
N PRO A 120 -5.86 -5.20 -4.37
CA PRO A 120 -4.83 -5.32 -5.41
C PRO A 120 -5.15 -6.34 -6.50
N GLU A 121 -5.79 -7.46 -6.15
CA GLU A 121 -6.15 -8.55 -7.08
C GLU A 121 -7.18 -8.13 -8.14
N LEU A 122 -7.88 -7.00 -7.93
CA LEU A 122 -8.86 -6.45 -8.86
C LEU A 122 -8.32 -5.21 -9.60
N ALA A 123 -7.04 -4.90 -9.43
CA ALA A 123 -6.45 -3.76 -10.09
C ALA A 123 -6.45 -3.96 -11.61
N THR A 124 -6.67 -2.87 -12.33
CA THR A 124 -6.65 -2.85 -13.80
C THR A 124 -5.67 -1.80 -14.30
N ALA A 125 -5.11 -2.04 -15.47
CA ALA A 125 -4.31 -1.08 -16.20
C ALA A 125 -4.88 -0.95 -17.61
N ALA A 126 -4.87 0.26 -18.14
CA ALA A 126 -5.20 0.56 -19.52
C ALA A 126 -4.23 1.61 -20.04
N TYR A 127 -3.81 1.46 -21.29
CA TYR A 127 -3.00 2.45 -21.98
C TYR A 127 -3.76 2.92 -23.22
N GLY A 128 -3.80 4.23 -23.43
CA GLY A 128 -4.45 4.83 -24.60
C GLY A 128 -4.26 6.34 -24.62
N ASP A 129 -4.22 6.92 -25.82
CA ASP A 129 -4.06 8.37 -26.05
C ASP A 129 -2.80 8.98 -25.39
N GLY A 130 -1.73 8.18 -25.26
CA GLY A 130 -0.49 8.62 -24.60
C GLY A 130 -0.58 8.65 -23.07
N GLU A 131 -1.59 8.01 -22.48
CA GLU A 131 -1.78 7.94 -21.03
C GLU A 131 -1.83 6.49 -20.53
N LEU A 132 -1.05 6.19 -19.49
CA LEU A 132 -1.22 4.99 -18.69
C LEU A 132 -2.15 5.30 -17.51
N VAL A 133 -3.25 4.54 -17.42
CA VAL A 133 -4.21 4.63 -16.31
C VAL A 133 -4.23 3.32 -15.54
N VAL A 134 -3.94 3.39 -14.24
CA VAL A 134 -4.02 2.25 -13.32
C VAL A 134 -5.13 2.52 -12.30
N THR A 135 -6.07 1.60 -12.18
CA THR A 135 -7.17 1.69 -11.21
C THR A 135 -7.05 0.58 -10.19
N VAL A 136 -7.07 0.94 -8.91
CA VAL A 136 -7.02 0.02 -7.77
C VAL A 136 -8.32 0.14 -6.98
N PRO A 137 -9.24 -0.83 -7.09
CA PRO A 137 -10.49 -0.80 -6.32
C PRO A 137 -10.25 -0.83 -4.81
N LYS A 138 -11.21 -0.32 -4.05
CA LYS A 138 -11.32 -0.47 -2.60
C LYS A 138 -12.46 -1.44 -2.29
N GLY A 139 -12.28 -2.24 -1.24
CA GLY A 139 -13.34 -3.03 -0.65
C GLY A 139 -14.30 -2.10 0.06
N GLY A 140 -15.60 -2.39 -0.06
CA GLY A 140 -16.64 -1.59 0.59
C GLY A 140 -16.32 -1.40 2.06
N GLU A 141 -16.19 -0.15 2.46
CA GLU A 141 -16.44 0.23 3.83
C GLU A 141 -17.93 -0.07 4.02
N GLU A 142 -18.26 -1.18 4.70
CA GLU A 142 -19.52 -1.17 5.44
C GLU A 142 -19.36 0.03 6.36
N ASP A 143 -20.10 1.11 6.08
CA ASP A 143 -20.23 2.21 7.02
C ASP A 143 -20.59 1.56 8.36
N GLU A 144 -19.61 1.43 9.26
CA GLU A 144 -19.93 1.20 10.66
C GLU A 144 -20.66 2.48 11.08
N GLU A 145 -21.98 2.49 10.89
CA GLU A 145 -22.89 3.43 11.53
C GLU A 145 -22.56 3.40 13.02
N ASP A 146 -21.86 4.44 13.45
CA ASP A 146 -21.45 4.69 14.81
C ASP A 146 -22.64 4.50 15.76
N GLY A 147 -22.39 3.78 16.84
CA GLY A 147 -23.39 3.14 17.67
C GLY A 147 -24.29 4.13 18.42
N GLY A 148 -25.58 3.83 18.41
CA GLY A 148 -26.60 4.42 19.28
C GLY A 148 -27.48 3.34 19.91
N GLY A 149 -26.87 2.33 20.54
CA GLY A 149 -27.60 1.34 21.32
C GLY A 149 -28.08 1.92 22.64
N GLU A 150 -29.28 2.48 22.65
CA GLU A 150 -30.03 2.82 23.86
C GLU A 150 -31.15 1.78 24.08
N ASP A 151 -30.78 0.57 24.51
CA ASP A 151 -31.72 -0.40 25.06
C ASP A 151 -31.61 -0.42 26.60
N ASP A 152 -32.05 0.67 27.24
CA ASP A 152 -32.45 0.64 28.64
C ASP A 152 -33.88 0.07 28.73
N VAL A 153 -34.00 -1.25 28.80
CA VAL A 153 -35.26 -1.93 29.16
C VAL A 153 -35.02 -2.89 30.32
N ASP A 154 -34.94 -2.33 31.53
CA ASP A 154 -35.41 -3.02 32.73
C ASP A 154 -36.42 -2.11 33.43
N GLY A 155 -37.69 -2.44 33.26
CA GLY A 155 -38.78 -1.59 33.71
C GLY A 155 -40.13 -2.25 33.61
N GLY A 156 -40.45 -3.09 34.59
CA GLY A 156 -41.76 -3.08 35.23
C GLY A 156 -42.96 -3.53 34.39
N ASP A 157 -43.42 -4.74 34.73
CA ASP A 157 -44.85 -5.04 34.78
C ASP A 157 -45.63 -3.85 35.40
N ILE A 158 -46.63 -3.34 34.68
CA ILE A 158 -48.00 -3.04 35.16
C ILE A 158 -48.73 -2.28 34.05
N GLY A 159 -49.86 -2.86 33.62
CA GLY A 159 -51.11 -2.11 33.52
C GLY A 159 -51.32 -1.22 32.28
N ALA A 160 -52.14 -1.75 31.36
CA ALA A 160 -53.25 -1.06 30.70
C ALA A 160 -53.28 0.48 30.76
N GLY A 161 -53.13 1.16 29.61
CA GLY A 161 -53.36 2.60 29.56
C GLY A 161 -53.27 3.20 28.17
N ARG A 162 -54.44 3.50 27.61
CA ARG A 162 -54.69 4.32 26.42
C ARG A 162 -54.30 5.79 26.67
N LEU A 163 -53.78 6.49 25.64
CA LEU A 163 -54.09 7.88 25.20
C LEU A 163 -52.88 8.85 24.97
N VAL A 164 -52.66 9.17 23.69
CA VAL A 164 -52.60 10.50 23.01
C VAL A 164 -52.52 11.78 23.88
N LEU A 165 -51.62 12.73 23.56
CA LEU A 165 -51.92 14.08 23.01
C LEU A 165 -50.64 14.90 22.71
N VAL A 166 -50.77 15.60 21.57
CA VAL A 166 -50.03 16.74 21.00
C VAL A 166 -49.58 17.84 21.97
N GLN A 167 -48.54 18.57 21.55
CA GLN A 167 -48.65 20.00 21.26
C GLN A 167 -47.77 20.39 20.08
#